data_AF-A0A537FM80-F1
#
_entry.id   AF-A0A537FM80-F1
#
_cell.length_a   1.000
_cell.length_b   1.000
_cell.length_c   1.000
_cell.angle_alpha   90.00
_cell.angle_beta   90.00
_cell.angle_gamma   90.00
#
_symmetry.space_group_name_H-M   'P 1'
#
loop_
_entity.id
_entity.type
_entity.pdbx_description
1 polymer ?
#
loop_
_entity_poly.entity_id
_entity_poly.type
_entity_poly.pdbx_seq_one_letter_code
_entity_poly.pdbx_strand_id
1 'polypeptide(L)'
;KTFKGLTDAEFETITKRLQELKTRDGRYTVYVKPAIVAEVAYNEVQKSPRYKSGFALRFARISRFRDDKKPDDADTLQRLQQLYDKQFENKARVDME
;
A
#
# COMPACT_ATOMS: atom_id res chain seq x y z
N LYS A 1 1.45 -8.08 -7.83
CA LYS A 1 0.14 -8.74 -7.55
C LYS A 1 -0.07 -8.68 -6.04
N THR A 2 -0.93 -7.78 -5.58
CA THR A 2 -1.08 -7.38 -4.15
C THR A 2 -2.42 -7.88 -3.56
N PHE A 3 -3.21 -8.60 -4.34
CA PHE A 3 -4.59 -8.99 -3.99
C PHE A 3 -4.68 -10.32 -3.20
N LYS A 4 -3.72 -10.58 -2.30
CA LYS A 4 -3.89 -11.67 -1.32
C LYS A 4 -4.33 -11.04 0.00
N GLY A 5 -5.50 -11.43 0.51
CA GLY A 5 -6.00 -10.99 1.83
C GLY A 5 -7.47 -10.61 1.90
N LEU A 6 -8.16 -10.45 0.76
CA LEU A 6 -9.59 -10.09 0.73
C LEU A 6 -10.45 -11.32 0.44
N THR A 7 -11.63 -11.38 1.07
CA THR A 7 -12.69 -12.32 0.70
C THR A 7 -13.34 -11.93 -0.64
N ASP A 8 -13.98 -12.86 -1.33
CA ASP A 8 -14.69 -12.57 -2.60
C ASP A 8 -15.75 -11.46 -2.44
N ALA A 9 -16.47 -11.45 -1.32
CA ALA A 9 -17.48 -10.42 -1.01
C ALA A 9 -16.85 -9.02 -0.83
N GLU A 10 -15.69 -8.93 -0.16
CA GLU A 10 -14.95 -7.68 -0.05
C GLU A 10 -14.40 -7.24 -1.40
N PHE A 11 -13.97 -8.20 -2.23
CA PHE A 11 -13.46 -7.92 -3.57
C PHE A 11 -14.55 -7.33 -4.48
N GLU A 12 -15.78 -7.85 -4.42
CA GLU A 12 -16.91 -7.30 -5.17
C GLU A 12 -17.26 -5.89 -4.69
N THR A 13 -17.34 -5.71 -3.36
CA THR A 13 -17.64 -4.41 -2.74
C THR A 13 -16.63 -3.34 -3.12
N ILE A 14 -15.33 -3.65 -3.01
CA ILE A 14 -14.28 -2.69 -3.36
C ILE A 14 -14.23 -2.42 -4.86
N THR A 15 -14.47 -3.44 -5.69
CA THR A 15 -14.50 -3.28 -7.14
C THR A 15 -15.60 -2.32 -7.55
N LYS A 16 -16.81 -2.44 -6.97
CA LYS A 16 -17.91 -1.52 -7.22
C LYS A 16 -17.54 -0.09 -6.83
N ARG A 17 -17.00 0.11 -5.61
CA ARG A 17 -16.58 1.44 -5.14
C ARG A 17 -15.49 2.07 -6.01
N LEU A 18 -14.50 1.29 -6.44
CA LEU A 18 -13.44 1.76 -7.33
C LEU A 18 -13.99 2.16 -8.72
N GLN A 19 -14.98 1.44 -9.24
CA GLN A 19 -15.65 1.83 -10.48
C GLN A 19 -16.42 3.15 -10.34
N GLU A 20 -17.08 3.38 -9.20
CA GLU A 20 -17.77 4.66 -8.93
C GLU A 20 -16.80 5.84 -8.81
N LEU A 21 -15.59 5.60 -8.29
CA LEU A 21 -14.53 6.60 -8.16
C LEU A 21 -13.68 6.79 -9.41
N LYS A 22 -13.97 6.07 -10.49
CA LYS A 22 -13.22 6.12 -11.75
C LYS A 22 -13.17 7.54 -12.30
N THR A 23 -11.97 8.03 -12.58
CA THR A 23 -11.73 9.29 -13.29
C THR A 23 -11.35 9.07 -14.74
N ARG A 24 -10.64 7.97 -15.04
CA ARG A 24 -10.17 7.63 -16.38
C ARG A 24 -9.94 6.13 -16.52
N ASP A 25 -10.28 5.56 -17.66
CA ASP A 25 -9.77 4.23 -18.05
C ASP A 25 -8.51 4.34 -18.90
N GLY A 26 -7.60 3.42 -18.64
CA GLY A 26 -6.60 2.97 -19.58
C GLY A 26 -6.87 1.50 -19.96
N ARG A 27 -6.14 1.00 -20.94
CA ARG A 27 -6.34 -0.33 -21.56
C ARG A 27 -6.39 -1.50 -20.57
N TYR A 28 -5.65 -1.41 -19.46
CA TYR A 28 -5.61 -2.42 -18.38
C TYR A 28 -5.57 -1.78 -16.98
N THR A 29 -5.91 -0.49 -16.86
CA THR A 29 -5.73 0.26 -15.61
C THR A 29 -6.83 1.27 -15.45
N VAL A 30 -7.53 1.24 -14.32
CA VAL A 30 -8.52 2.25 -13.96
C VAL A 30 -7.87 3.26 -13.03
N TYR A 31 -7.90 4.53 -13.42
CA TYR A 31 -7.50 5.63 -12.55
C TYR A 31 -8.73 6.05 -11.74
N VAL A 32 -8.56 6.19 -10.44
CA VAL A 32 -9.64 6.52 -9.50
C VAL A 32 -9.28 7.77 -8.71
N LYS A 33 -10.28 8.47 -8.19
CA LYS A 33 -10.06 9.54 -7.20
C LYS A 33 -9.51 8.91 -5.91
N PRO A 34 -8.49 9.52 -5.29
CA PRO A 34 -7.96 9.04 -4.01
C PRO A 34 -9.00 9.29 -2.92
N ALA A 35 -9.80 8.27 -2.60
CA ALA A 35 -10.83 8.33 -1.56
C ALA A 35 -10.81 7.12 -0.62
N ILE A 36 -10.13 6.04 -0.99
CA ILE A 36 -10.11 4.80 -0.23
C ILE A 36 -8.73 4.63 0.42
N VAL A 37 -8.73 4.42 1.73
CA VAL A 37 -7.53 4.06 2.49
C VAL A 37 -7.55 2.56 2.77
N ALA A 38 -6.44 1.88 2.50
CA ALA A 38 -6.26 0.46 2.78
C ALA A 38 -5.09 0.27 3.73
N GLU A 39 -5.28 -0.56 4.74
CA GLU A 39 -4.20 -1.05 5.59
C GLU A 39 -3.47 -2.17 4.86
N VAL A 40 -2.15 -2.02 4.70
CA VAL A 40 -1.31 -2.94 3.95
C VAL A 40 -0.28 -3.57 4.88
N ALA A 41 -0.35 -4.88 5.06
CA ALA A 41 0.73 -5.64 5.66
C ALA A 41 1.83 -5.91 4.63
N TYR A 42 3.09 -5.77 5.04
CA TYR A 42 4.25 -6.01 4.18
C TYR A 42 5.37 -6.67 4.98
N ASN A 43 6.30 -7.32 4.29
CA ASN A 43 7.43 -7.98 4.93
C ASN A 43 8.64 -7.04 5.06
N GLU A 44 8.93 -6.28 4.00
CA GLU A 44 10.08 -5.38 3.96
C GLU A 44 9.81 -4.18 3.03
N VAL A 45 10.45 -3.05 3.35
CA VAL A 45 10.51 -1.87 2.49
C VAL A 45 11.83 -1.87 1.73
N GLN A 46 11.78 -1.74 0.40
CA GLN A 46 12.96 -1.68 -0.46
C GLN A 46 13.02 -0.33 -1.17
N LYS A 47 14.23 0.24 -1.33
CA LYS A 47 14.41 1.40 -2.22
C LYS A 47 14.27 0.96 -3.67
N SER A 48 13.50 1.71 -4.46
CA SER A 48 13.30 1.42 -5.87
C SER A 48 13.23 2.70 -6.70
N PRO A 49 14.08 2.85 -7.72
CA PRO A 49 14.05 4.02 -8.61
C PRO A 49 12.83 4.00 -9.56
N ARG A 50 12.10 2.89 -9.62
CA ARG A 50 10.97 2.70 -10.54
C ARG A 50 9.71 3.47 -10.13
N TYR A 51 9.59 3.80 -8.84
CA TYR A 51 8.44 4.50 -8.29
C TYR A 51 8.81 5.91 -7.88
N LYS A 52 7.92 6.88 -8.12
CA LYS A 52 8.12 8.28 -7.69
C LYS A 52 8.30 8.43 -6.18
N SER A 53 7.78 7.49 -5.40
CA SER A 53 7.98 7.40 -3.95
C SER A 53 9.43 7.08 -3.55
N GLY A 54 10.24 6.51 -4.46
CA GLY A 54 11.58 6.00 -4.16
C GLY A 54 11.59 4.66 -3.43
N PHE A 55 10.41 4.08 -3.15
CA PHE A 55 10.26 2.86 -2.33
C PHE A 55 9.24 1.89 -2.91
N ALA A 56 9.45 0.62 -2.62
CA ALA A 56 8.57 -0.49 -2.95
C ALA A 56 8.34 -1.38 -1.71
N LEU A 57 7.10 -1.78 -1.48
CA LEU A 57 6.74 -2.74 -0.44
C LEU A 57 6.82 -4.16 -1.00
N ARG A 58 7.60 -5.04 -0.37
CA ARG A 58 7.65 -6.46 -0.74
C ARG A 58 6.62 -7.27 0.01
N PHE A 59 6.06 -8.25 -0.72
CA PHE A 59 5.00 -9.14 -0.24
C PHE A 59 3.83 -8.38 0.38
N ALA A 60 3.54 -7.18 -0.14
CA ALA A 60 2.42 -6.36 0.28
C ALA A 60 1.10 -7.12 0.11
N ARG A 61 0.27 -7.09 1.15
CA ARG A 61 -1.05 -7.70 1.24
C ARG A 61 -2.01 -6.70 1.85
N ILE A 62 -3.21 -6.62 1.31
CA ILE A 62 -4.26 -5.78 1.89
C ILE A 62 -4.81 -6.52 3.11
N SER A 63 -4.69 -5.91 4.28
CA SER A 63 -5.22 -6.44 5.54
C SER A 63 -6.69 -6.09 5.72
N ARG A 64 -7.04 -4.81 5.50
CA ARG A 64 -8.41 -4.29 5.61
C ARG A 64 -8.53 -2.94 4.93
N PHE A 65 -9.74 -2.55 4.56
CA PHE A 65 -10.05 -1.18 4.18
C PHE A 65 -10.36 -0.36 5.44
N ARG A 66 -9.89 0.89 5.47
CA ARG A 66 -10.06 1.83 6.58
C ARG A 66 -11.07 2.88 6.17
N ASP A 67 -12.35 2.54 6.28
CA ASP A 67 -13.45 3.50 6.08
C ASP A 67 -13.48 4.60 7.14
N ASP A 68 -12.78 4.39 8.26
CA ASP A 68 -12.63 5.37 9.34
C ASP A 68 -11.58 6.46 9.05
N LYS A 69 -10.73 6.28 8.03
CA LYS A 69 -9.64 7.20 7.69
C LYS A 69 -9.91 7.94 6.39
N LYS A 70 -9.54 9.23 6.34
CA LYS A 70 -9.55 9.99 5.08
C LYS A 70 -8.23 9.76 4.33
N PRO A 71 -8.21 9.99 3.00
CA PRO A 71 -6.98 9.90 2.21
C PRO A 71 -5.82 10.77 2.75
N ASP A 72 -6.13 11.86 3.46
CA ASP A 72 -5.14 12.73 4.11
C ASP A 72 -4.51 12.10 5.37
N ASP A 73 -5.22 11.18 6.05
CA ASP A 73 -4.74 10.43 7.21
C ASP A 73 -3.85 9.23 6.84
N ALA A 74 -3.59 9.03 5.54
CA ALA A 74 -2.72 7.95 5.06
C ALA A 74 -1.25 8.23 5.44
N ASP A 75 -0.47 7.16 5.61
CA ASP A 75 0.96 7.29 5.91
C ASP A 75 1.71 8.10 4.85
N THR A 76 2.61 8.97 5.31
CA THR A 76 3.41 9.84 4.44
C THR A 76 4.67 9.15 3.94
N LEU A 77 5.26 9.68 2.85
CA LEU A 77 6.56 9.21 2.35
C LEU A 77 7.67 9.36 3.40
N GLN A 78 7.61 10.40 4.24
CA GLN A 78 8.53 10.58 5.36
C GLN A 78 8.42 9.41 6.35
N ARG A 79 7.20 8.99 6.69
CA ARG A 79 6.98 7.85 7.58
C ARG A 79 7.53 6.56 6.97
N LEU A 80 7.37 6.37 5.67
CA LEU A 80 7.94 5.23 4.95
C LEU A 80 9.47 5.21 4.99
N GLN A 81 10.12 6.37 4.81
CA GLN A 81 11.58 6.51 4.92
C GLN A 81 12.08 6.17 6.33
N GLN A 82 11.34 6.58 7.37
CA GLN A 82 11.64 6.25 8.77
C GLN A 82 11.51 4.74 9.05
N LEU A 83 10.47 4.10 8.48
CA LEU A 83 10.29 2.65 8.60
C LEU A 83 11.40 1.88 7.89
N TYR A 84 11.83 2.37 6.73
CA TYR A 84 13.00 1.82 6.03
C TYR A 84 14.25 1.93 6.90
N ASP A 85 14.57 3.11 7.44
CA ASP A 85 15.77 3.31 8.26
C ASP A 85 15.81 2.36 9.48
N LYS A 86 14.69 2.29 10.21
CA LYS A 86 14.52 1.37 11.35
C LYS A 86 14.67 -0.10 10.99
N GLN A 87 14.30 -0.49 9.76
CA GLN A 87 14.48 -1.86 9.30
C GLN A 87 15.97 -2.21 9.17
N PHE A 88 16.80 -1.25 8.75
CA PHE A 88 18.25 -1.43 8.65
C PHE A 88 18.93 -1.42 10.01
N GLU A 89 18.52 -0.53 10.92
CA GLU A 89 19.03 -0.49 12.30
C GLU A 89 18.80 -1.83 13.03
N ASN A 90 17.60 -2.40 12.90
CA ASN A 90 17.30 -3.69 13.51
C ASN A 90 18.05 -4.86 12.84
N LYS A 91 18.27 -4.80 11.52
CA LYS A 91 19.01 -5.85 10.81
C LYS A 91 20.51 -5.84 11.16
N ALA A 92 21.09 -4.66 11.36
CA ALA A 92 22.46 -4.51 11.81
C ALA A 92 22.68 -5.02 13.25
N ARG A 93 21.66 -4.99 14.10
CA ARG A 93 21.72 -5.57 15.45
C ARG A 93 21.66 -7.10 15.45
N VAL A 94 20.92 -7.70 14.52
CA VAL A 94 20.76 -9.17 14.41
C VAL A 94 22.00 -9.84 13.81
N ASP A 95 22.81 -9.12 13.03
CA ASP A 95 24.04 -9.65 12.41
C ASP A 95 25.24 -9.65 13.39
N MET A 96 25.11 -9.03 14.57
CA MET A 96 26.16 -8.93 15.60
C MET A 96 25.94 -9.85 16.81
N GLU A 97 25.00 -10.80 16.75
CA GLU A 97 24.69 -11.76 17.82
C GLU A 97 24.86 -13.21 17.37
#